data_AF-A0A536UJH3-F1
#
_entry.id   AF-A0A536UJH3-F1
#
_cell.length_a   1.000
_cell.length_b   1.000
_cell.length_c   1.000
_cell.angle_alpha   90.00
_cell.angle_beta   90.00
_cell.angle_gamma   90.00
#
_symmetry.space_group_name_H-M   'P 1'
#
loop_
_entity.id
_entity.type
_entity.pdbx_description
1 polymer ?
#
loop_
_entity_poly.entity_id
_entity_poly.type
_entity_poly.pdbx_seq_one_letter_code
_entity_poly.pdbx_strand_id
1 'polypeptide(L)'
;GRFLLARNMAPALVRRDDIITFDLDSAALDAEGRRVYLERFIHAEIYRARPDVRAIVHSHSPSVIPFGVTAQTLRPVFHMSGFLAEGAALFEIREVAGDTDMLISDRRLGKA
;
A
#
# COMPACT_ATOMS: atom_id res chain seq x y z
N GLY A 1 -3.17 -7.08 15.91
CA GLY A 1 -2.21 -5.98 15.71
C GLY A 1 -2.95 -4.69 15.40
N ARG A 2 -2.26 -3.56 15.47
CA ARG A 2 -2.79 -2.24 15.07
C ARG A 2 -1.75 -1.53 14.22
N PHE A 3 -2.18 -0.66 13.31
CA PHE A 3 -1.31 0.22 12.55
C PHE A 3 -1.88 1.63 12.45
N LEU A 4 -1.01 2.58 12.08
CA LEU A 4 -1.35 3.98 11.93
C LEU A 4 -1.34 4.35 10.45
N LEU A 5 -2.33 5.12 10.02
CA LEU A 5 -2.39 5.69 8.68
C LEU A 5 -3.12 7.03 8.75
N ALA A 6 -2.69 8.01 7.95
CA ALA A 6 -3.41 9.27 7.87
C ALA A 6 -4.84 9.06 7.33
N ARG A 7 -5.76 9.95 7.70
CA ARG A 7 -7.08 10.03 7.06
C ARG A 7 -6.95 10.46 5.59
N ASN A 8 -8.02 10.28 4.82
CA ASN A 8 -8.06 10.69 3.43
C ASN A 8 -7.98 12.22 3.31
N MET A 9 -6.82 12.71 2.86
CA MET A 9 -6.55 14.13 2.61
C MET A 9 -5.29 14.31 1.74
N ALA A 10 -4.97 15.55 1.38
CA ALA A 10 -3.73 15.88 0.68
C ALA A 10 -2.50 15.59 1.57
N PRO A 11 -1.51 14.81 1.11
CA PRO A 11 -0.37 14.36 1.94
C PRO A 11 0.43 15.50 2.59
N ALA A 12 0.61 16.63 1.89
CA ALA A 12 1.36 17.78 2.39
C ALA A 12 0.71 18.50 3.59
N LEU A 13 -0.56 18.21 3.87
CA LEU A 13 -1.33 18.85 4.95
C LEU A 13 -1.46 17.97 6.20
N VAL A 14 -0.95 16.73 6.16
CA VAL A 14 -1.09 15.77 7.26
C VAL A 14 -0.41 16.29 8.53
N ARG A 15 -1.16 16.29 9.63
CA ARG A 15 -0.69 16.56 10.99
C ARG A 15 -0.87 15.34 11.87
N ARG A 16 -0.34 15.42 13.10
CA ARG A 16 -0.49 14.35 14.12
C ARG A 16 -1.94 13.95 14.32
N ASP A 17 -2.85 14.93 14.37
CA ASP A 17 -4.27 14.69 14.63
C ASP A 17 -5.00 14.06 13.44
N ASP A 18 -4.38 14.02 12.26
CA ASP A 18 -4.94 13.37 11.08
C ASP A 18 -4.63 11.86 11.03
N ILE A 19 -3.83 11.35 11.96
CA ILE A 19 -3.49 9.93 12.06
C ILE A 19 -4.65 9.17 12.69
N ILE A 20 -5.03 8.06 12.04
CA ILE A 20 -6.09 7.14 12.46
C ILE A 20 -5.45 5.79 12.78
N THR A 21 -5.94 5.16 13.84
CA THR A 21 -5.59 3.80 14.24
C THR A 21 -6.50 2.81 13.53
N PHE A 22 -5.90 1.83 12.88
CA PHE A 22 -6.60 0.71 12.24
C PHE A 22 -6.21 -0.60 12.92
N ASP A 23 -7.15 -1.55 13.00
CA ASP A 23 -6.81 -2.94 13.27
C ASP A 23 -6.39 -3.68 11.99
N LEU A 24 -5.99 -4.96 12.13
CA LEU A 24 -5.58 -5.76 10.97
C LEU A 24 -6.76 -6.12 10.05
N ASP A 25 -8.02 -5.94 10.46
CA ASP A 25 -9.18 -6.12 9.58
C ASP A 25 -9.51 -4.84 8.81
N SER A 26 -8.62 -3.83 8.86
CA SER A 26 -8.80 -2.52 8.22
C SER A 26 -9.98 -1.71 8.77
N ALA A 27 -10.47 -2.05 9.96
CA ALA A 27 -11.45 -1.23 10.65
C ALA A 27 -10.76 -0.04 11.32
N ALA A 28 -11.29 1.16 11.08
CA ALA A 28 -10.80 2.37 11.72
C ALA A 28 -11.37 2.45 13.14
N LEU A 29 -10.49 2.56 14.14
CA LEU A 29 -10.86 2.47 15.56
C LEU A 29 -11.22 3.84 16.16
N ASP A 30 -10.66 4.92 15.60
CA ASP A 30 -10.77 6.29 16.10
C ASP A 30 -11.06 7.29 14.97
N ALA A 31 -11.69 6.86 13.87
CA ALA A 31 -11.94 7.75 12.73
C ALA A 31 -12.90 8.91 13.02
N GLU A 32 -13.85 8.76 13.95
CA GLU A 32 -14.79 9.84 14.33
C GLU A 32 -15.50 10.49 13.12
N GLY A 33 -15.93 9.67 12.14
CA GLY A 33 -16.57 10.13 10.91
C GLY A 33 -15.64 10.71 9.84
N ARG A 34 -14.33 10.80 10.11
CA ARG A 34 -13.33 11.25 9.13
C ARG A 34 -13.18 10.22 8.00
N ARG A 35 -13.11 10.69 6.76
CA ARG A 35 -12.88 9.83 5.59
C ARG A 35 -11.52 9.15 5.70
N VAL A 36 -11.44 7.86 5.40
CA VAL A 36 -10.21 7.05 5.39
C VAL A 36 -9.79 6.68 3.98
N TYR A 37 -8.52 6.32 3.77
CA TYR A 37 -8.08 5.83 2.47
C TYR A 37 -8.80 4.51 2.11
N LEU A 38 -9.21 4.40 0.85
CA LEU A 38 -9.85 3.19 0.32
C LEU A 38 -8.84 2.04 0.27
N GLU A 39 -7.59 2.35 -0.05
CA GLU A 39 -6.48 1.41 -0.23
C GLU A 39 -5.82 0.94 1.08
N ARG A 40 -6.41 1.28 2.23
CA ARG A 40 -5.92 0.86 3.56
C ARG A 40 -5.75 -0.67 3.70
N PHE A 41 -6.48 -1.44 2.89
CA PHE A 41 -6.40 -2.90 2.87
C PHE A 41 -5.04 -3.43 2.43
N ILE A 42 -4.32 -2.70 1.56
CA ILE A 42 -2.92 -3.01 1.20
C ILE A 42 -2.05 -3.06 2.46
N HIS A 43 -2.18 -2.05 3.32
CA HIS A 43 -1.38 -1.95 4.53
C HIS A 43 -1.69 -3.08 5.51
N ALA A 44 -2.98 -3.32 5.76
CA ALA A 44 -3.41 -4.30 6.75
C ALA A 44 -3.02 -5.73 6.39
N GLU A 45 -3.18 -6.12 5.12
CA GLU A 45 -2.85 -7.48 4.67
C GLU A 45 -1.33 -7.69 4.56
N ILE A 46 -0.55 -6.67 4.19
CA ILE A 46 0.93 -6.75 4.31
C ILE A 46 1.34 -6.93 5.77
N TYR A 47 0.82 -6.12 6.71
CA TYR A 47 1.14 -6.31 8.14
C TYR A 47 0.72 -7.67 8.68
N ARG A 48 -0.39 -8.24 8.18
CA ARG A 48 -0.85 -9.59 8.56
C ARG A 48 0.07 -10.68 8.01
N ALA A 49 0.50 -10.56 6.74
CA ALA A 49 1.36 -11.53 6.07
C ALA A 49 2.84 -11.41 6.47
N ARG A 50 3.29 -10.22 6.89
CA ARG A 50 4.68 -9.88 7.17
C ARG A 50 4.86 -9.21 8.53
N PRO A 51 4.89 -9.98 9.64
CA PRO A 51 5.09 -9.45 10.99
C PRO A 51 6.42 -8.71 11.19
N ASP A 52 7.40 -8.93 10.30
CA ASP A 52 8.69 -8.24 10.29
C ASP A 52 8.60 -6.80 9.76
N VAL A 53 7.58 -6.48 8.95
CA VAL A 53 7.37 -5.15 8.39
C VAL A 53 6.80 -4.20 9.45
N ARG A 54 7.43 -3.03 9.61
CA ARG A 54 7.02 -2.02 10.60
C ARG A 54 6.51 -0.71 10.00
N ALA A 55 6.71 -0.51 8.70
CA ALA A 55 6.24 0.66 7.97
C ALA A 55 6.00 0.28 6.51
N ILE A 56 4.97 0.88 5.91
CA ILE A 56 4.57 0.66 4.51
C ILE A 56 4.31 2.02 3.89
N VAL A 57 4.90 2.25 2.71
CA VAL A 57 4.67 3.44 1.90
C VAL A 57 4.08 3.01 0.57
N HIS A 58 2.93 3.58 0.23
CA HIS A 58 2.32 3.44 -1.09
C HIS A 58 2.43 4.78 -1.82
N SER A 59 2.85 4.77 -3.09
CA SER A 59 3.01 5.98 -3.88
C SER A 59 2.94 5.69 -5.37
N HIS A 60 2.60 6.72 -6.16
CA HIS A 60 2.63 6.69 -7.62
C HIS A 60 3.86 7.42 -8.15
N SER A 61 5.06 6.97 -7.76
CA SER A 61 6.31 7.59 -8.23
C SER A 61 6.42 7.49 -9.77
N PRO A 62 6.55 8.62 -10.50
CA PRO A 62 6.61 8.61 -11.97
C PRO A 62 7.77 7.79 -12.54
N SER A 63 8.87 7.69 -11.78
CA SER A 63 10.06 6.91 -12.17
C SER A 63 9.90 5.40 -11.97
N VAL A 64 8.89 4.95 -11.21
CA VAL A 64 8.69 3.54 -10.84
C VAL A 64 7.46 2.94 -11.53
N ILE A 65 6.38 3.71 -11.69
CA ILE A 65 5.12 3.26 -12.32
C ILE A 65 5.33 2.52 -13.66
N PRO A 66 6.23 2.94 -14.58
CA PRO A 66 6.45 2.22 -15.84
C PRO A 66 6.88 0.76 -15.67
N PHE A 67 7.56 0.40 -14.58
CA PHE A 67 7.95 -0.99 -14.30
C PHE A 67 6.76 -1.87 -13.88
N GLY A 68 5.63 -1.27 -13.47
CA GLY A 68 4.40 -1.99 -13.13
C GLY A 68 3.53 -2.35 -14.34
N VAL A 69 3.81 -1.78 -15.52
CA VAL A 69 2.99 -1.97 -16.73
C VAL A 69 3.80 -2.49 -17.92
N THR A 70 5.09 -2.75 -17.74
CA THR A 70 5.99 -3.28 -18.76
C THR A 70 6.52 -4.65 -18.34
N ALA A 71 7.01 -5.43 -19.29
CA ALA A 71 7.67 -6.72 -19.00
C ALA A 71 9.09 -6.57 -18.40
N GLN A 72 9.50 -5.35 -18.02
CA GLN A 72 10.84 -5.06 -17.52
C GLN A 72 10.84 -5.08 -15.99
N THR A 73 11.75 -5.85 -15.40
CA THR A 73 11.95 -5.87 -13.96
C THR A 73 12.70 -4.62 -13.48
N LEU A 74 12.27 -4.03 -12.38
CA LEU A 74 13.03 -2.98 -11.68
C LEU A 74 14.29 -3.60 -11.07
N ARG A 75 15.48 -3.21 -11.53
CA ARG A 75 16.77 -3.81 -11.13
C ARG A 75 17.69 -2.81 -10.43
N PRO A 76 18.55 -3.26 -9.51
CA PRO A 76 19.59 -2.41 -8.93
C PRO A 76 20.66 -2.06 -9.97
N VAL A 77 21.01 -0.77 -10.09
CA VAL A 77 22.03 -0.27 -11.05
C VAL A 77 23.14 0.54 -10.39
N PHE A 78 23.04 0.79 -9.08
CA PHE A 78 24.04 1.50 -8.28
C PHE A 78 23.92 1.15 -6.80
N HIS A 79 24.92 1.50 -5.99
CA HIS A 79 25.04 1.06 -4.59
C HIS A 79 23.80 1.34 -3.71
N MET A 80 23.11 2.47 -3.87
CA MET A 80 21.91 2.76 -3.05
C MET A 80 20.68 1.93 -3.44
N SER A 81 20.67 1.33 -4.63
CA SER A 81 19.57 0.46 -5.09
C SER A 81 19.70 -0.99 -4.65
N GLY A 82 20.77 -1.33 -3.91
CA GLY A 82 21.05 -2.71 -3.49
C GLY A 82 19.93 -3.38 -2.66
N PHE A 83 19.09 -2.60 -1.99
CA PHE A 83 17.93 -3.11 -1.24
C PHE A 83 16.89 -3.81 -2.14
N LEU A 84 16.89 -3.56 -3.45
CA LEU A 84 15.99 -4.22 -4.39
C LEU A 84 16.34 -5.70 -4.59
N ALA A 85 17.57 -6.13 -4.29
CA ALA A 85 18.05 -7.48 -4.52
C ALA A 85 17.72 -7.97 -5.96
N GLU A 86 16.82 -8.95 -6.10
CA GLU A 86 16.39 -9.53 -7.39
C GLU A 86 15.37 -8.65 -8.15
N GLY A 87 14.78 -7.66 -7.48
CA GLY A 87 13.84 -6.70 -8.05
C GLY A 87 12.59 -6.50 -7.19
N ALA A 88 11.61 -5.79 -7.74
CA ALA A 88 10.29 -5.63 -7.12
C ALA A 88 9.32 -6.71 -7.58
N ALA A 89 8.50 -7.22 -6.66
CA ALA A 89 7.39 -8.10 -7.01
C ALA A 89 6.35 -7.33 -7.85
N LEU A 90 5.83 -7.99 -8.89
CA LEU A 90 4.76 -7.46 -9.72
C LEU A 90 3.43 -8.10 -9.30
N PHE A 91 2.43 -7.26 -9.01
CA PHE A 91 1.07 -7.69 -8.72
C PHE A 91 0.18 -7.39 -9.93
N GLU A 92 -0.50 -8.41 -10.46
CA GLU A 92 -1.41 -8.29 -11.60
C GLU A 92 -2.85 -8.50 -11.12
N ILE A 93 -3.61 -7.40 -10.99
CA ILE A 93 -4.97 -7.46 -10.45
C ILE A 93 -5.93 -8.27 -11.35
N ARG A 94 -5.65 -8.37 -12.66
CA ARG A 94 -6.50 -9.14 -13.59
C ARG A 94 -6.50 -10.63 -13.27
N GLU A 95 -5.41 -11.16 -12.71
CA GLU A 95 -5.33 -12.56 -12.26
C GLU A 95 -6.27 -12.85 -11.08
N VAL A 96 -6.75 -11.81 -10.38
CA VAL A 96 -7.55 -11.90 -9.16
C VAL A 96 -8.99 -11.43 -9.36
N ALA A 97 -9.20 -10.41 -10.20
CA ALA A 97 -10.47 -9.70 -10.31
C ALA A 97 -10.92 -9.39 -11.75
N GLY A 98 -10.13 -9.77 -12.77
CA GLY A 98 -10.38 -9.38 -14.16
C GLY A 98 -10.25 -7.87 -14.37
N ASP A 99 -10.99 -7.34 -15.35
CA ASP A 99 -10.98 -5.91 -15.68
C ASP A 99 -11.79 -5.10 -14.66
N THR A 100 -11.08 -4.30 -13.86
CA THR A 100 -11.64 -3.44 -12.80
C THR A 100 -11.09 -2.02 -12.94
N ASP A 101 -11.42 -1.14 -11.99
CA ASP A 101 -10.79 0.18 -11.85
C ASP A 101 -9.37 0.13 -11.28
N MET A 102 -8.83 -1.08 -11.08
CA MET A 102 -7.51 -1.37 -10.52
C MET A 102 -7.34 -0.98 -9.04
N LEU A 103 -8.41 -0.62 -8.35
CA LEU A 103 -8.37 -0.15 -6.96
C LEU A 103 -8.46 -1.32 -5.96
N ILE A 104 -7.45 -1.44 -5.08
CA ILE A 104 -7.49 -2.40 -3.96
C ILE A 104 -8.34 -1.81 -2.82
N SER A 105 -9.65 -1.95 -2.94
CA SER A 105 -10.64 -1.29 -2.07
C SER A 105 -11.31 -2.20 -1.04
N ASP A 106 -10.96 -3.49 -1.02
CA ASP A 106 -11.50 -4.46 -0.09
C ASP A 106 -10.43 -5.46 0.39
N ARG A 107 -10.82 -6.27 1.38
CA ARG A 107 -9.94 -7.28 1.99
C ARG A 107 -9.58 -8.42 1.04
N ARG A 108 -10.50 -8.83 0.15
CA ARG A 108 -10.27 -9.93 -0.79
C ARG A 108 -9.14 -9.54 -1.75
N LEU A 109 -9.18 -8.31 -2.26
CA LEU A 109 -8.14 -7.76 -3.14
C LEU A 109 -6.84 -7.49 -2.39
N GLY A 110 -6.89 -6.99 -1.15
CA GLY A 110 -5.68 -6.73 -0.36
C GLY A 110 -4.92 -8.00 0.02
N LYS A 111 -5.62 -9.14 0.15
CA LYS A 111 -5.03 -10.44 0.51
C LYS A 111 -4.36 -11.16 -0.67
N ALA A 112 -4.72 -10.79 -1.89
CA ALA A 112 -4.34 -11.53 -3.10
C ALA A 112 -2.84 -11.47 -3.41
#